data_AF-A0A952RGS7-F1
#
_entry.id   AF-A0A952RGS7-F1
#
_cell.length_a   1.000
_cell.length_b   1.000
_cell.length_c   1.000
_cell.angle_alpha   90.00
_cell.angle_beta   90.00
_cell.angle_gamma   90.00
#
_symmetry.space_group_name_H-M   'P 1'
#
loop_
_entity.id
_entity.type
_entity.pdbx_description
1 polymer ?
#
loop_
_entity_poly.entity_id
_entity_poly.type
_entity_poly.pdbx_seq_one_letter_code
_entity_poly.pdbx_strand_id
1 'polypeptide(L)'
;MRAVVAVVVPALLGALTSCDSAERRDAEVVLTAIHRFRSAPNESLPAMVDALRATPCANPDTCRARDECLALGESTAKALRLKSEVEQSLAALDKGTLAKDSAEAQSLPKKLDDAETLLKQGHAGLPRCDDAVQALKRKHRL
;
A
#
# COMPACT_ATOMS: atom_id res chain seq x y z
N MET A 1 -3.20 -4.07 73.09
CA MET A 1 -2.03 -4.42 72.26
C MET A 1 -2.40 -4.21 70.80
N ARG A 2 -1.76 -3.25 70.13
CA ARG A 2 -1.95 -2.93 68.71
C ARG A 2 -0.95 -3.76 67.90
N ALA A 3 -1.43 -4.45 66.87
CA ALA A 3 -0.59 -4.90 65.76
C ALA A 3 -1.40 -4.76 64.46
N VAL A 4 -1.16 -3.66 63.76
CA VAL A 4 -1.49 -3.50 62.35
C VAL A 4 -0.26 -4.01 61.60
N VAL A 5 -0.42 -5.05 60.78
CA VAL A 5 0.62 -5.48 59.84
C VAL A 5 0.04 -5.36 58.44
N ALA A 6 0.49 -4.32 57.74
CA ALA A 6 0.33 -4.14 56.31
C ALA A 6 1.51 -4.81 55.61
N VAL A 7 1.28 -5.72 54.65
CA VAL A 7 2.29 -6.11 53.64
C VAL A 7 1.58 -6.46 52.33
N VAL A 8 1.53 -5.50 51.41
CA VAL A 8 2.21 -5.46 50.09
C VAL A 8 1.54 -6.29 48.99
N VAL A 9 0.94 -5.56 48.03
CA VAL A 9 0.59 -5.99 46.69
C VAL A 9 1.85 -5.90 45.81
N PRO A 10 2.28 -6.99 45.15
CA PRO A 10 3.16 -6.84 43.99
C PRO A 10 2.71 -7.77 42.85
N ALA A 11 1.88 -7.27 41.93
CA ALA A 11 1.58 -7.98 40.68
C ALA A 11 1.30 -7.00 39.55
N LEU A 12 2.29 -6.20 39.15
CA LEU A 12 2.20 -5.25 38.03
C LEU A 12 3.49 -5.17 37.20
N LEU A 13 4.24 -6.28 37.08
CA LEU A 13 5.51 -6.34 36.32
C LEU A 13 5.41 -7.15 35.00
N GLY A 14 4.21 -7.52 34.54
CA GLY A 14 4.02 -8.37 33.35
C GLY A 14 3.69 -7.66 32.03
N ALA A 15 3.52 -6.33 32.00
CA ALA A 15 2.89 -5.65 30.85
C ALA A 15 3.84 -5.25 29.71
N LEU A 16 5.16 -5.39 29.85
CA LEU A 16 6.11 -4.85 28.86
C LEU A 16 6.45 -5.82 27.72
N THR A 17 6.22 -7.13 27.87
CA THR A 17 6.50 -8.12 26.81
C THR A 17 5.33 -8.30 25.83
N SER A 18 4.12 -7.89 26.20
CA SER A 18 2.95 -8.00 25.32
C SER A 18 2.90 -6.91 24.25
N CYS A 19 3.47 -5.73 24.51
CA CYS A 19 3.50 -4.65 23.52
C CYS A 19 4.46 -4.96 22.36
N ASP A 20 5.67 -5.44 22.63
CA ASP A 20 6.65 -5.77 21.58
C ASP A 20 6.15 -6.87 20.63
N SER A 21 5.49 -7.89 21.18
CA SER A 21 4.87 -8.96 20.38
C SER A 21 3.63 -8.51 19.60
N ALA A 22 2.92 -7.47 20.06
CA ALA A 22 1.82 -6.87 19.31
C ALA A 22 2.34 -6.01 18.14
N GLU A 23 3.37 -5.19 18.37
CA GLU A 23 4.00 -4.38 17.31
C GLU A 23 4.63 -5.25 16.23
N ARG A 24 5.31 -6.34 16.62
CA ARG A 24 5.87 -7.29 15.65
C ARG A 24 4.78 -7.94 14.78
N ARG A 25 3.65 -8.34 15.38
CA ARG A 25 2.52 -8.91 14.63
C ARG A 25 1.90 -7.90 13.67
N ASP A 26 1.75 -6.65 14.11
CA ASP A 26 1.30 -5.55 13.24
C ASP A 26 2.23 -5.36 12.04
N ALA A 27 3.55 -5.37 12.27
CA ALA A 27 4.56 -5.31 11.21
C ALA A 27 4.48 -6.50 10.23
N GLU A 28 4.33 -7.73 10.72
CA GLU A 28 4.19 -8.94 9.89
C GLU A 28 2.96 -8.87 8.98
N VAL A 29 1.82 -8.39 9.50
CA VAL A 29 0.58 -8.21 8.73
C VAL A 29 0.80 -7.23 7.58
N VAL A 30 1.36 -6.05 7.86
CA VAL A 30 1.59 -5.04 6.82
C VAL A 30 2.67 -5.46 5.83
N LEU A 31 3.76 -6.07 6.27
CA LEU A 31 4.80 -6.57 5.36
C LEU A 31 4.26 -7.66 4.43
N THR A 32 3.37 -8.52 4.92
CA THR A 32 2.69 -9.52 4.10
C THR A 32 1.80 -8.86 3.05
N ALA A 33 1.03 -7.83 3.43
CA ALA A 33 0.20 -7.07 2.50
C ALA A 33 1.04 -6.35 1.43
N ILE A 34 2.13 -5.68 1.83
CA ILE A 34 3.07 -5.02 0.92
C ILE A 34 3.70 -6.04 -0.04
N HIS A 35 4.10 -7.21 0.45
CA HIS A 35 4.66 -8.26 -0.42
C HIS A 35 3.64 -8.71 -1.47
N ARG A 36 2.39 -8.97 -1.09
CA ARG A 36 1.31 -9.32 -2.03
C ARG A 36 1.09 -8.22 -3.07
N PHE A 37 1.06 -6.96 -2.63
CA PHE A 37 0.97 -5.82 -3.53
C PHE A 37 2.14 -5.74 -4.52
N ARG A 38 3.38 -5.85 -4.05
CA ARG A 38 4.58 -5.75 -4.90
C ARG A 38 4.78 -6.92 -5.87
N SER A 39 4.23 -8.08 -5.54
CA SER A 39 4.30 -9.29 -6.38
C SER A 39 3.08 -9.45 -7.30
N ALA A 40 2.11 -8.54 -7.21
CA ALA A 40 0.89 -8.62 -7.99
C ALA A 40 1.15 -8.38 -9.49
N PRO A 41 0.54 -9.16 -10.39
CA PRO A 41 0.53 -8.81 -11.81
C PRO A 41 -0.31 -7.55 -12.04
N ASN A 42 0.01 -6.81 -13.11
CA ASN A 42 -0.58 -5.49 -13.42
C ASN A 42 -2.12 -5.51 -13.42
N GLU A 43 -2.74 -6.57 -13.93
CA GLU A 43 -4.19 -6.74 -14.03
C GLU A 43 -4.87 -6.72 -12.65
N SER A 44 -4.15 -7.18 -11.62
CA SER A 44 -4.64 -7.24 -10.24
C SER A 44 -4.14 -6.09 -9.36
N LEU A 45 -3.16 -5.31 -9.84
CA LEU A 45 -2.52 -4.26 -9.05
C LEU A 45 -3.52 -3.25 -8.48
N PRO A 46 -4.55 -2.77 -9.21
CA PRO A 46 -5.56 -1.87 -8.64
C PRO A 46 -6.28 -2.46 -7.43
N ALA A 47 -6.68 -3.74 -7.50
CA ALA A 47 -7.33 -4.42 -6.37
C ALA A 47 -6.35 -4.63 -5.20
N MET A 48 -5.07 -4.89 -5.48
CA MET A 48 -4.05 -5.05 -4.45
C MET A 48 -3.69 -3.74 -3.74
N VAL A 49 -3.79 -2.61 -4.43
CA VAL A 49 -3.69 -1.27 -3.83
C VAL A 49 -4.84 -1.03 -2.86
N ASP A 50 -6.06 -1.39 -3.24
CA ASP A 50 -7.22 -1.28 -2.36
C ASP A 50 -7.10 -2.19 -1.12
N ALA A 51 -6.59 -3.42 -1.32
CA ALA A 51 -6.30 -4.34 -0.22
C ALA A 51 -5.19 -3.81 0.71
N LEU A 52 -4.12 -3.23 0.17
CA LEU A 52 -3.06 -2.60 0.97
C LEU A 52 -3.61 -1.41 1.77
N ARG A 53 -4.45 -0.56 1.16
CA ARG A 53 -5.12 0.56 1.85
C ARG A 53 -5.99 0.07 3.01
N ALA A 54 -6.74 -1.01 2.80
CA ALA A 54 -7.60 -1.60 3.81
C ALA A 54 -6.83 -2.37 4.90
N THR A 55 -5.52 -2.56 4.75
CA THR A 55 -4.72 -3.28 5.74
C THR A 55 -4.62 -2.43 7.01
N PRO A 56 -5.08 -2.96 8.16
CA PRO A 56 -4.99 -2.25 9.42
C PRO A 56 -3.53 -2.09 9.82
N CYS A 57 -3.23 -0.97 10.45
CA CYS A 57 -1.95 -0.71 11.09
C CYS A 57 -2.24 -0.01 12.42
N ALA A 58 -1.55 -0.41 13.48
CA ALA A 58 -1.69 0.20 14.81
C ALA A 58 -0.43 0.98 15.20
N ASN A 59 0.75 0.51 14.79
CA ASN A 59 2.01 1.16 15.10
C ASN A 59 2.34 2.24 14.04
N PRO A 60 2.82 3.44 14.45
CA PRO A 60 3.19 4.51 13.51
C PRO A 60 4.18 4.10 12.43
N ASP A 61 5.20 3.29 12.77
CA ASP A 61 6.21 2.84 11.79
C ASP A 61 5.60 1.85 10.78
N THR A 62 4.70 0.98 11.25
CA THR A 62 3.95 0.07 10.40
C THR A 62 3.02 0.83 9.44
N CYS A 63 2.28 1.81 9.96
CA CYS A 63 1.42 2.67 9.15
C CYS A 63 2.22 3.45 8.10
N ARG A 64 3.36 4.00 8.51
CA ARG A 64 4.26 4.70 7.57
C ARG A 64 4.72 3.79 6.43
N ALA A 65 5.13 2.56 6.73
CA ALA A 65 5.53 1.61 5.69
C ALA A 65 4.38 1.28 4.72
N ARG A 66 3.16 1.08 5.24
CA ARG A 66 1.97 0.91 4.40
C ARG A 66 1.75 2.13 3.50
N ASP A 67 1.78 3.32 4.06
CA ASP A 67 1.40 4.56 3.37
C ASP A 67 2.42 4.97 2.30
N GLU A 68 3.73 4.81 2.54
CA GLU A 68 4.76 5.06 1.53
C GLU A 68 4.63 4.08 0.35
N CYS A 69 4.34 2.81 0.63
CA CYS A 69 4.10 1.82 -0.42
C CYS A 69 2.76 2.06 -1.15
N LEU A 70 1.75 2.55 -0.44
CA LEU A 70 0.44 2.87 -1.01
C LEU A 70 0.54 4.06 -1.99
N ALA A 71 1.30 5.10 -1.67
CA ALA A 71 1.49 6.26 -2.55
C ALA A 71 2.09 5.86 -3.93
N LEU A 72 3.04 4.93 -3.91
CA LEU A 72 3.60 4.28 -5.10
C LEU A 72 2.51 3.51 -5.88
N GLY A 73 1.70 2.73 -5.16
CA GLY A 73 0.71 1.85 -5.74
C GLY A 73 -0.45 2.61 -6.38
N GLU A 74 -0.91 3.69 -5.76
CA GLU A 74 -2.03 4.49 -6.24
C GLU A 74 -1.78 5.11 -7.61
N SER A 75 -0.60 5.69 -7.81
CA SER A 75 -0.23 6.29 -9.09
C SER A 75 -0.14 5.21 -10.18
N THR A 76 0.53 4.10 -9.89
CA THR A 76 0.64 2.96 -10.80
C THR A 76 -0.74 2.37 -11.15
N ALA A 77 -1.62 2.18 -10.17
CA ALA A 77 -2.97 1.67 -10.40
C ALA A 77 -3.82 2.63 -11.24
N LYS A 78 -3.70 3.95 -11.06
CA LYS A 78 -4.36 4.94 -11.92
C LYS A 78 -3.85 4.85 -13.36
N ALA A 79 -2.53 4.72 -13.56
CA ALA A 79 -1.96 4.55 -14.89
C ALA A 79 -2.48 3.29 -15.59
N LEU A 80 -2.57 2.17 -14.88
CA LEU A 80 -3.06 0.91 -15.44
C LEU A 80 -4.54 0.97 -15.82
N ARG A 81 -5.36 1.72 -15.07
CA ARG A 81 -6.75 2.01 -15.45
C ARG A 81 -6.81 2.81 -16.75
N LEU A 82 -6.03 3.89 -16.86
CA LEU A 82 -5.95 4.69 -18.09
C LEU A 82 -5.46 3.85 -19.29
N LYS A 83 -4.46 3.00 -19.11
CA LYS A 83 -4.00 2.07 -20.14
C LYS A 83 -5.13 1.15 -20.60
N SER A 84 -5.88 0.57 -19.67
CA SER A 84 -7.03 -0.30 -19.99
C SER A 84 -8.12 0.44 -20.75
N GLU A 85 -8.44 1.68 -20.36
CA GLU A 85 -9.38 2.52 -21.09
C GLU A 85 -8.92 2.79 -22.53
N VAL A 86 -7.63 3.13 -22.71
CA VAL A 86 -7.07 3.38 -24.05
C VAL A 86 -7.10 2.11 -24.91
N GLU A 87 -6.72 0.96 -24.36
CA GLU A 87 -6.81 -0.33 -25.07
C GLU A 87 -8.25 -0.65 -25.53
N GLN A 88 -9.25 -0.36 -24.68
CA GLN A 88 -10.66 -0.54 -25.02
C GLN A 88 -11.11 0.43 -26.13
N SER A 89 -10.76 1.72 -26.03
CA SER A 89 -11.12 2.72 -27.05
C SER A 89 -10.42 2.46 -28.39
N LEU A 90 -9.16 1.99 -28.38
CA LEU A 90 -8.46 1.56 -29.60
C LEU A 90 -9.15 0.36 -30.24
N ALA A 91 -9.53 -0.65 -29.45
CA ALA A 91 -10.31 -1.78 -29.97
C ALA A 91 -11.67 -1.35 -30.54
N ALA A 92 -12.29 -0.31 -29.99
CA ALA A 92 -13.54 0.26 -30.51
C ALA A 92 -13.33 1.04 -31.82
N LEU A 93 -12.20 1.74 -31.98
CA LEU A 93 -11.81 2.39 -33.24
C LEU A 93 -11.58 1.36 -34.33
N ASP A 94 -10.87 0.27 -34.03
CA ASP A 94 -10.60 -0.81 -34.98
C ASP A 94 -11.87 -1.51 -35.44
N LYS A 95 -12.86 -1.65 -34.54
CA LYS A 95 -14.19 -2.20 -34.86
C LYS A 95 -15.12 -1.19 -35.53
N GLY A 96 -14.72 0.08 -35.65
CA GLY A 96 -15.56 1.16 -36.17
C GLY A 96 -16.75 1.53 -35.26
N THR A 97 -16.76 1.06 -34.01
CA THR A 97 -17.81 1.39 -33.04
C THR A 97 -17.54 2.71 -32.31
N LEU A 98 -16.31 3.23 -32.40
CA LEU A 98 -15.95 4.57 -31.97
C LEU A 98 -15.59 5.42 -33.20
N ALA A 99 -16.17 6.62 -33.30
CA ALA A 99 -15.85 7.56 -34.39
C ALA A 99 -14.46 8.20 -34.17
N LYS A 100 -13.64 8.27 -35.23
CA LYS A 100 -12.26 8.77 -35.16
C LYS A 100 -12.16 10.24 -34.74
N ASP A 101 -13.17 11.02 -35.06
CA ASP A 101 -13.30 12.45 -34.75
C ASP A 101 -14.06 12.71 -33.45
N SER A 102 -14.52 11.67 -32.76
CA SER A 102 -15.15 11.82 -31.45
C SER A 102 -14.18 12.42 -30.43
N ALA A 103 -14.73 13.17 -29.47
CA ALA A 103 -13.94 13.71 -28.36
C ALA A 103 -13.20 12.61 -27.58
N GLU A 104 -13.82 11.43 -27.47
CA GLU A 104 -13.20 10.28 -26.81
C GLU A 104 -11.95 9.80 -27.56
N ALA A 105 -12.03 9.61 -28.88
CA ALA A 105 -10.87 9.23 -29.70
C ALA A 105 -9.76 10.29 -29.68
N GLN A 106 -10.13 11.58 -29.71
CA GLN A 106 -9.18 12.69 -29.62
C GLN A 106 -8.49 12.79 -28.25
N SER A 107 -9.09 12.26 -27.18
CA SER A 107 -8.53 12.29 -25.83
C SER A 107 -7.47 11.21 -25.56
N LEU A 108 -7.37 10.18 -26.43
CA LEU A 108 -6.51 9.01 -26.17
C LEU A 108 -5.01 9.35 -26.03
N PRO A 109 -4.41 10.22 -26.87
CA PRO A 109 -3.01 10.60 -26.69
C PRO A 109 -2.75 11.22 -25.32
N LYS A 110 -3.61 12.12 -24.86
CA LYS A 110 -3.50 12.74 -23.54
C LYS A 110 -3.63 11.71 -22.41
N LYS A 111 -4.56 10.75 -22.52
CA LYS A 111 -4.68 9.66 -21.53
C LYS A 111 -3.39 8.83 -21.42
N LEU A 112 -2.70 8.61 -22.54
CA LEU A 112 -1.40 7.91 -22.55
C LEU A 112 -0.31 8.75 -21.87
N ASP A 113 -0.23 10.06 -22.15
CA ASP A 113 0.71 10.96 -21.49
C ASP A 113 0.48 11.02 -19.97
N ASP A 114 -0.78 11.09 -19.55
CA ASP A 114 -1.19 11.06 -18.14
C ASP A 114 -0.80 9.72 -17.48
N ALA A 115 -1.02 8.60 -18.17
CA ALA A 115 -0.62 7.27 -17.70
C ALA A 115 0.90 7.14 -17.54
N GLU A 116 1.68 7.63 -18.51
CA GLU A 116 3.15 7.62 -18.44
C GLU A 116 3.64 8.46 -17.26
N THR A 117 3.06 9.64 -17.06
CA THR A 117 3.38 10.52 -15.92
C THR A 117 3.12 9.82 -14.59
N LEU A 118 1.98 9.15 -14.46
CA LEU A 118 1.62 8.39 -13.27
C LEU A 118 2.56 7.20 -13.03
N LEU A 119 2.99 6.49 -14.08
CA LEU A 119 4.00 5.42 -13.94
C LEU A 119 5.34 5.96 -13.45
N LYS A 120 5.79 7.11 -13.97
CA LYS A 120 7.02 7.77 -13.50
C LYS A 120 6.91 8.16 -12.02
N GLN A 121 5.75 8.68 -11.60
CA GLN A 121 5.49 9.01 -10.19
C GLN A 121 5.52 7.77 -9.29
N GLY A 122 4.88 6.68 -9.71
CA GLY A 122 4.90 5.41 -8.99
C GLY A 122 6.32 4.86 -8.84
N HIS A 123 7.08 4.87 -9.94
CA HIS A 123 8.47 4.46 -9.96
C HIS A 123 9.35 5.31 -9.03
N ALA A 124 9.19 6.63 -9.05
CA ALA A 124 9.91 7.55 -8.15
C ALA A 124 9.58 7.34 -6.66
N GLY A 125 8.45 6.70 -6.34
CA GLY A 125 8.06 6.32 -4.98
C GLY A 125 8.75 5.05 -4.47
N LEU A 126 9.32 4.22 -5.34
CA LEU A 126 9.90 2.92 -4.96
C LEU A 126 10.95 3.01 -3.84
N PRO A 127 11.94 3.94 -3.89
CA PRO A 127 12.96 4.00 -2.85
C PRO A 127 12.37 4.25 -1.45
N ARG A 128 11.35 5.10 -1.34
CA ARG A 128 10.72 5.42 -0.04
C ARG A 128 9.97 4.23 0.54
N CYS A 129 9.23 3.50 -0.29
CA CYS A 129 8.59 2.25 0.11
C CYS A 129 9.64 1.22 0.56
N ASP A 130 10.71 1.04 -0.21
CA ASP A 130 11.77 0.08 0.10
C ASP A 130 12.48 0.43 1.40
N ASP A 131 12.82 1.70 1.61
CA ASP A 131 13.44 2.18 2.85
C ASP A 131 12.56 1.96 4.07
N ALA A 132 11.26 2.25 3.96
CA ALA A 132 10.30 2.05 5.04
C ALA A 132 10.13 0.55 5.38
N VAL A 133 10.03 -0.30 4.37
CA VAL A 133 9.98 -1.77 4.52
C VAL A 133 11.24 -2.29 5.21
N GLN A 134 12.42 -1.85 4.77
CA GLN A 134 13.68 -2.29 5.34
C GLN A 134 13.87 -1.78 6.78
N ALA A 135 13.44 -0.56 7.07
CA ALA A 135 13.44 -0.02 8.43
C ALA A 135 12.56 -0.86 9.37
N LEU A 136 11.35 -1.21 8.92
CA LEU A 136 10.42 -2.02 9.70
C LEU A 136 10.96 -3.44 9.94
N LYS A 137 11.53 -4.07 8.92
CA LYS A 137 12.19 -5.38 9.03
C LYS A 137 13.36 -5.38 10.02
N ARG A 138 14.24 -4.38 9.94
CA ARG A 138 15.37 -4.22 10.88
C ARG A 138 14.88 -4.03 12.31
N LYS A 139 13.88 -3.17 12.53
CA LYS A 139 13.33 -2.88 13.86
C LYS A 139 12.79 -4.14 14.55
N HIS A 140 12.03 -4.95 13.81
CA HIS A 140 11.36 -6.12 14.38
C HIS A 140 12.09 -7.44 14.15
N ARG A 141 13.24 -7.45 13.45
CA ARG A 141 14.00 -8.67 13.07
C ARG A 141 13.13 -9.64 12.23
N LEU A 142 12.64 -9.14 11.09
CA LEU A 142 11.80 -9.83 10.11
C LEU A 142 12.49 -9.95 8.74
#